data_AF-A0A9Q6HMM4-F1
#
_entry.id   AF-A0A9Q6HMM4-F1
#
_cell.length_a   1.000
_cell.length_b   1.000
_cell.length_c   1.000
_cell.angle_alpha   90.00
_cell.angle_beta   90.00
_cell.angle_gamma   90.00
#
_symmetry.space_group_name_H-M   'P 1'
#
loop_
_entity.id
_entity.type
_entity.pdbx_description
1 polymer ?
#
loop_
_entity_poly.entity_id
_entity_poly.type
_entity_poly.pdbx_seq_one_letter_code
_entity_poly.pdbx_strand_id
1 'polypeptide(L)'
;MHEKDFNLLEGRTITLPELGREIENITGRQIKDSTGEIKRVIAHLPNFESDTDTFVATYRLNHKNDFIDATFTAPKSERNRLKEVAVNVELISYISKA
;
A
#
# COMPACT_ATOMS: atom_id res chain seq x y z
N MET A 1 -14.86 0.17 10.41
CA MET A 1 -14.82 0.07 8.95
C MET A 1 -14.47 1.46 8.44
N HIS A 2 -13.24 1.62 7.92
CA HIS A 2 -12.58 2.91 7.64
C HIS A 2 -12.53 3.27 6.15
N GLU A 3 -13.34 2.61 5.30
CA GLU A 3 -13.25 2.74 3.83
C GLU A 3 -13.37 4.19 3.33
N LYS A 4 -14.29 4.98 3.91
CA LYS A 4 -14.45 6.38 3.50
C LYS A 4 -13.20 7.23 3.74
N ASP A 5 -12.46 6.92 4.80
CA ASP A 5 -11.24 7.64 5.16
C ASP A 5 -10.07 7.18 4.27
N PHE A 6 -10.05 5.90 3.90
CA PHE A 6 -9.04 5.35 2.97
C PHE A 6 -9.16 5.91 1.55
N ASN A 7 -10.38 6.21 1.09
CA ASN A 7 -10.59 6.87 -0.21
C ASN A 7 -9.88 8.23 -0.31
N LEU A 8 -9.56 8.88 0.82
CA LEU A 8 -8.79 10.13 0.83
C LEU A 8 -7.30 9.91 0.54
N LEU A 9 -6.82 8.67 0.68
CA LEU A 9 -5.44 8.28 0.42
C LEU A 9 -5.24 7.73 -1.00
N GLU A 10 -6.30 7.22 -1.61
CA GLU A 10 -6.30 6.75 -3.00
C GLU A 10 -6.06 7.93 -3.97
N GLY A 11 -5.22 7.71 -4.98
CA GLY A 11 -4.76 8.73 -5.93
C GLY A 11 -3.66 9.65 -5.39
N ARG A 12 -3.21 9.49 -4.13
CA ARG A 12 -2.08 10.27 -3.61
C ARG A 12 -0.75 9.64 -4.02
N THR A 13 0.21 10.50 -4.34
CA THR A 13 1.62 10.15 -4.42
C THR A 13 2.26 10.37 -3.05
N ILE A 14 2.69 9.30 -2.40
CA ILE A 14 3.18 9.31 -1.00
C ILE A 14 4.21 8.19 -0.79
N THR A 15 5.11 8.32 0.18
CA THR A 15 6.02 7.22 0.53
C THR A 15 5.31 6.15 1.36
N LEU A 16 5.76 4.89 1.30
CA LEU A 16 5.19 3.81 2.11
C LEU A 16 5.25 4.10 3.63
N PRO A 17 6.35 4.65 4.20
CA PRO A 17 6.38 5.05 5.60
C PRO A 17 5.34 6.10 5.99
N GLU A 18 5.10 7.10 5.12
CA GLU A 18 4.08 8.11 5.37
C GLU A 18 2.67 7.53 5.25
N LEU A 19 2.42 6.68 4.24
CA LEU A 19 1.16 5.94 4.12
C LEU A 19 0.88 5.11 5.36
N GLY A 20 1.89 4.44 5.90
CA GLY A 20 1.81 3.72 7.16
C GLY A 20 1.31 4.61 8.31
N ARG A 21 1.87 5.82 8.46
CA ARG A 21 1.43 6.78 9.50
C ARG A 21 -0.01 7.24 9.30
N GLU A 22 -0.42 7.49 8.06
CA GLU A 22 -1.81 7.86 7.74
C GLU A 22 -2.78 6.72 8.11
N ILE A 23 -2.39 5.47 7.84
CA ILE A 23 -3.13 4.28 8.27
C ILE A 23 -3.23 4.22 9.80
N GLU A 24 -2.15 4.48 10.53
CA GLU A 24 -2.16 4.52 11.99
C GLU A 24 -3.11 5.62 12.51
N ASN A 25 -3.11 6.79 11.88
CA ASN A 25 -4.00 7.91 12.23
C ASN A 25 -5.48 7.59 12.00
N ILE A 26 -5.81 6.97 10.86
CA ILE A 26 -7.19 6.59 10.51
C ILE A 26 -7.71 5.50 11.44
N THR A 27 -6.88 4.49 11.71
CA THR A 27 -7.30 3.29 12.46
C THR A 27 -7.16 3.43 13.97
N GLY A 28 -6.33 4.37 14.45
CA GLY A 28 -5.92 4.47 15.85
C GLY A 28 -5.13 3.25 16.34
N ARG A 29 -4.51 2.49 15.42
CA ARG A 29 -3.72 1.28 15.69
C ARG A 29 -2.30 1.48 15.18
N GLN A 30 -1.33 0.81 15.79
CA GLN A 30 0.05 0.85 15.28
C GLN A 30 0.28 -0.23 14.22
N ILE A 31 1.12 0.06 13.24
CA ILE A 31 1.60 -0.90 12.25
C ILE A 31 2.92 -1.53 12.72
N LYS A 32 3.15 -2.80 12.35
CA LYS A 32 4.38 -3.52 12.73
C LYS A 32 5.61 -3.16 11.88
N ASP A 33 5.40 -2.87 10.60
CA ASP A 33 6.42 -2.43 9.65
C ASP A 33 5.88 -1.21 8.93
N SER A 34 6.61 -0.10 8.99
CA SER A 34 6.21 1.17 8.38
C SER A 34 6.13 1.10 6.86
N THR A 35 6.75 0.12 6.22
CA THR A 35 6.73 -0.07 4.76
C THR A 35 5.81 -1.19 4.29
N GLY A 36 5.26 -1.96 5.23
CA GLY A 36 4.50 -3.17 4.94
C GLY A 36 5.33 -4.26 4.25
N GLU A 37 4.70 -5.41 4.05
CA GLU A 37 5.22 -6.47 3.21
C GLU A 37 4.87 -6.17 1.75
N ILE A 38 5.87 -5.95 0.90
CA ILE A 38 5.66 -5.57 -0.51
C ILE A 38 5.66 -6.81 -1.40
N LYS A 39 4.61 -6.98 -2.18
CA LYS A 39 4.50 -8.02 -3.22
C LYS A 39 4.20 -7.39 -4.56
N ARG A 40 4.90 -7.82 -5.61
CA ARG A 40 4.62 -7.40 -6.98
C ARG A 40 3.40 -8.16 -7.51
N VAL A 41 2.46 -7.44 -8.13
CA VAL A 41 1.33 -8.04 -8.82
C VAL A 41 1.73 -8.22 -10.29
N ILE A 42 1.85 -9.47 -10.72
CA ILE A 42 2.13 -9.78 -12.12
C ILE A 42 0.78 -10.01 -12.80
N ALA A 43 0.36 -9.05 -13.62
CA ALA A 43 -0.83 -9.23 -14.45
C ALA A 43 -0.62 -10.43 -15.41
N HIS A 44 -1.63 -11.29 -15.53
CA HIS A 44 -1.59 -12.44 -16.44
C HIS A 44 -1.49 -12.02 -17.92
N LEU A 45 -1.97 -10.82 -18.25
CA LEU A 45 -1.77 -10.18 -19.54
C LEU A 45 -0.65 -9.15 -19.39
N PRO A 46 0.54 -9.38 -19.97
CA PRO A 46 1.64 -8.43 -19.88
C PRO A 46 1.27 -7.13 -20.59
N ASN A 47 1.18 -6.06 -19.80
CA ASN A 47 1.05 -4.71 -20.34
C ASN A 47 2.46 -4.20 -20.69
N PHE A 48 3.01 -4.72 -21.80
CA PHE A 48 4.41 -4.47 -22.20
C PHE A 48 4.72 -2.97 -22.39
N GLU A 49 3.72 -2.16 -22.69
CA GLU A 49 3.83 -0.71 -22.92
C GLU A 49 3.80 0.16 -21.65
N SER A 50 3.48 -0.40 -20.47
CA SER A 50 3.42 0.40 -19.25
C SER A 50 4.82 0.63 -18.66
N ASP A 51 5.19 1.88 -18.39
CA ASP A 51 6.46 2.22 -17.70
C ASP A 51 6.43 1.94 -16.19
N THR A 52 5.28 1.53 -15.67
CA THR A 52 5.04 1.26 -14.25
C THR A 52 4.80 -0.22 -13.98
N ASP A 53 5.13 -0.63 -12.76
CA ASP A 53 4.72 -1.91 -12.18
C ASP A 53 3.68 -1.67 -11.08
N THR A 54 2.79 -2.63 -10.89
CA THR A 54 1.82 -2.65 -9.79
C THR A 54 2.32 -3.53 -8.64
N PHE A 55 2.10 -3.07 -7.41
CA PHE A 55 2.49 -3.74 -6.18
C PHE A 55 1.36 -3.66 -5.16
N VAL A 56 1.45 -4.51 -4.14
CA VAL A 56 0.64 -4.44 -2.93
C VAL A 56 1.61 -4.35 -1.74
N ALA A 57 1.43 -3.33 -0.90
CA ALA A 57 2.02 -3.26 0.43
C ALA A 57 0.97 -3.70 1.45
N THR A 58 1.26 -4.79 2.17
CA THR A 58 0.42 -5.30 3.25
C THR A 58 0.93 -4.78 4.59
N TYR A 59 0.15 -3.91 5.24
CA TYR A 59 0.41 -3.41 6.59
C TYR A 59 -0.29 -4.30 7.61
N ARG A 60 0.48 -4.83 8.56
CA ARG A 60 -0.08 -5.61 9.68
C ARG A 60 -0.30 -4.71 10.88
N LEU A 61 -1.54 -4.64 11.34
CA LEU A 61 -1.89 -3.92 12.57
C LEU A 61 -1.42 -4.70 13.80
N ASN A 62 -1.09 -3.99 14.87
CA ASN A 62 -0.65 -4.59 16.13
C ASN A 62 -1.79 -5.26 16.93
N HIS A 63 -3.05 -4.97 16.57
CA HIS A 63 -4.25 -5.48 17.21
C HIS A 63 -5.00 -6.43 16.27
N LYS A 64 -5.28 -7.67 16.74
CA LYS A 64 -5.92 -8.74 15.98
C LYS A 64 -5.15 -9.10 14.70
N ASN A 65 -5.50 -10.21 14.03
CA ASN A 65 -4.88 -10.57 12.74
C ASN A 65 -5.52 -9.74 11.61
N ASP A 66 -5.54 -8.42 11.78
CA ASP A 66 -6.06 -7.46 10.83
C ASP A 66 -4.91 -6.91 9.97
N PHE A 67 -5.22 -6.71 8.70
CA PHE A 67 -4.29 -6.27 7.67
C PHE A 67 -4.90 -5.14 6.85
N ILE A 68 -4.05 -4.30 6.29
CA ILE A 68 -4.44 -3.30 5.30
C ILE A 68 -3.58 -3.52 4.06
N ASP A 69 -4.22 -3.77 2.94
CA ASP A 69 -3.56 -3.90 1.65
C ASP A 69 -3.67 -2.58 0.90
N ALA A 70 -2.53 -1.97 0.60
CA ALA A 70 -2.44 -0.81 -0.28
C ALA A 70 -1.87 -1.24 -1.63
N THR A 71 -2.70 -1.18 -2.67
CA THR A 71 -2.25 -1.34 -4.06
C THR A 71 -1.65 -0.02 -4.52
N PHE A 72 -0.47 -0.07 -5.13
CA PHE A 72 0.20 1.11 -5.64
C PHE A 72 0.96 0.80 -6.94
N THR A 73 1.24 1.86 -7.70
CA THR A 73 2.11 1.81 -8.88
C THR A 73 3.41 2.56 -8.65
N ALA A 74 4.49 2.06 -9.26
CA ALA A 74 5.79 2.71 -9.24
C ALA A 74 6.51 2.52 -10.59
N PRO A 75 7.37 3.47 -11.00
CA PRO A 75 8.19 3.31 -12.20
C PRO A 75 9.05 2.05 -12.13
N LYS A 76 9.19 1.34 -13.26
CA LYS A 76 10.04 0.14 -13.36
C LYS A 76 11.49 0.39 -12.92
N SER A 77 12.01 1.60 -13.13
CA SER A 77 13.35 2.03 -12.71
C SER A 77 13.54 2.06 -11.19
N GLU A 78 12.46 2.28 -10.43
CA GLU A 78 12.50 2.45 -8.98
C GLU A 78 12.12 1.18 -8.21
N ARG A 79 11.96 0.04 -8.90
CA ARG A 79 11.53 -1.23 -8.30
C ARG A 79 12.37 -1.66 -7.09
N ASN A 80 13.66 -1.32 -7.07
CA ASN A 80 14.57 -1.70 -5.97
C ASN A 80 14.56 -0.70 -4.80
N ARG A 81 13.83 0.42 -4.92
CA ARG A 81 13.84 1.55 -3.97
C ARG A 81 12.45 1.93 -3.46
N LEU A 82 11.48 1.02 -3.57
CA LEU A 82 10.07 1.25 -3.20
C LEU A 82 9.85 1.69 -1.74
N LYS A 83 10.80 1.40 -0.84
CA LYS A 83 10.75 1.84 0.56
C LYS A 83 11.21 3.29 0.78
N GLU A 84 11.85 3.89 -0.22
CA GLU A 84 12.46 5.23 -0.15
C GLU A 84 11.73 6.24 -1.03
N VAL A 85 11.15 5.80 -2.15
CA VAL A 85 10.51 6.68 -3.13
C VAL A 85 9.01 6.86 -2.83
N ALA A 86 8.46 7.97 -3.32
CA ALA A 86 7.02 8.13 -3.36
C ALA A 86 6.41 7.21 -4.43
N VAL A 87 5.27 6.62 -4.11
CA VAL A 87 4.51 5.72 -4.97
C VAL A 87 3.09 6.23 -5.15
N ASN A 88 2.43 5.87 -6.24
CA ASN A 88 1.05 6.27 -6.47
C ASN A 88 0.10 5.23 -5.90
N VAL A 89 -0.67 5.61 -4.88
CA VAL A 89 -1.63 4.70 -4.23
C VAL A 89 -2.88 4.60 -5.09
N GLU A 90 -3.29 3.39 -5.45
CA GLU A 90 -4.45 3.13 -6.32
C GLU A 90 -5.68 2.70 -5.54
N LEU A 91 -5.49 1.84 -4.53
CA LEU A 91 -6.59 1.23 -3.77
C LEU A 91 -6.10 0.85 -2.38
N ILE A 92 -6.90 1.08 -1.35
CA ILE A 92 -6.63 0.60 0.02
C ILE A 92 -7.79 -0.24 0.54
N SER A 93 -7.49 -1.48 0.93
CA SER A 93 -8.47 -2.44 1.44
C SER A 93 -8.18 -2.81 2.90
N TYR A 94 -9.20 -2.83 3.75
CA TYR A 94 -9.10 -3.38 5.11
C TYR A 94 -9.50 -4.85 5.12
N ILE A 95 -8.61 -5.71 5.62
CA ILE A 95 -8.82 -7.15 5.70
C ILE A 95 -8.84 -7.56 7.16
N SER A 96 -10.01 -7.90 7.68
CA SER A 96 -10.14 -8.53 9.00
C SER A 96 -10.23 -10.04 8.84
N LYS A 97 -9.33 -10.78 9.50
CA LYS A 97 -9.48 -12.23 9.65
C LYS A 97 -10.20 -12.49 10.98
N ALA A 98 -11.48 -12.84 10.87
CA ALA A 98 -12.31 -13.32 11.98
C ALA A 98 -11.77 -14.63 12.57
#